data_AF-A0A7S2FYE7-F1
#
_entry.id   AF-A0A7S2FYE7-F1
#
_cell.length_a   1.000
_cell.length_b   1.000
_cell.length_c   1.000
_cell.angle_alpha   90.00
_cell.angle_beta   90.00
_cell.angle_gamma   90.00
#
_symmetry.space_group_name_H-M   'P 1'
#
loop_
_entity.id
_entity.type
_entity.pdbx_description
1 polymer ?
#
loop_
_entity_poly.entity_id
_entity_poly.type
_entity_poly.pdbx_seq_one_letter_code
_entity_poly.pdbx_strand_id
1 'polypeptide(L)'
;EPVPAPFPIEAPRGAGPPSRMHEAPKELLTPAERREALVFDKCHERARRTLRKATTEACQLTTAMQRRFPHGVMGVEGPGCPDSIIYADNRQKRVGDANRKAHFAEQRHDNIASRRDSQL
;
A
#
# COMPACT_ATOMS: atom_id res chain seq x y z
N GLU A 1 21.34 -34.07 8.96
CA GLU A 1 20.38 -34.78 8.09
C GLU A 1 19.63 -33.75 7.23
N PRO A 2 19.59 -33.88 5.90
CA PRO A 2 18.87 -32.93 5.06
C PRO A 2 17.35 -33.20 5.11
N VAL A 3 16.58 -32.14 5.35
CA VAL A 3 15.11 -32.16 5.36
C VAL A 3 14.59 -32.57 3.98
N PRO A 4 13.67 -33.55 3.87
CA PRO A 4 13.11 -33.93 2.58
C PRO A 4 12.40 -32.73 1.95
N ALA A 5 12.75 -32.42 0.69
CA ALA A 5 12.12 -31.36 -0.06
C ALA A 5 10.59 -31.58 -0.09
N PRO A 6 9.77 -30.52 0.07
CA PRO A 6 8.33 -30.66 -0.07
C PRO A 6 8.06 -31.24 -1.45
N PHE A 7 7.25 -32.30 -1.49
CA PHE A 7 6.86 -32.99 -2.72
C PHE A 7 6.61 -31.98 -3.84
N PRO A 8 7.20 -32.14 -5.04
CA PRO A 8 6.87 -31.30 -6.16
C PRO A 8 5.42 -31.59 -6.56
N ILE A 9 4.48 -30.86 -5.99
CA ILE A 9 3.12 -30.81 -6.49
C ILE A 9 3.22 -30.02 -7.78
N GLU A 10 3.29 -30.73 -8.91
CA GLU A 10 3.16 -30.09 -10.22
C GLU A 10 1.87 -29.27 -10.18
N ALA A 11 2.02 -27.95 -10.33
CA ALA A 11 0.87 -27.08 -10.44
C ALA A 11 0.04 -27.59 -11.63
N PRO A 12 -1.30 -27.77 -11.48
CA PRO A 12 -2.12 -28.26 -12.57
C PRO A 12 -1.87 -27.42 -13.82
N ARG A 13 -1.73 -28.08 -14.98
CA ARG A 13 -1.37 -27.44 -16.26
C ARG A 13 -2.18 -26.15 -16.43
N GLY A 14 -1.48 -25.01 -16.46
CA GLY A 14 -2.10 -23.68 -16.62
C GLY A 14 -1.84 -22.70 -15.46
N ALA A 15 -1.39 -23.15 -14.29
CA ALA A 15 -1.07 -22.26 -13.17
C ALA A 15 0.31 -21.57 -13.35
N GLY A 16 0.44 -20.76 -14.40
CA GLY A 16 1.55 -19.81 -14.51
C GLY A 16 1.48 -18.70 -13.45
N PRO A 17 2.55 -17.91 -13.26
CA PRO A 17 2.51 -16.70 -12.45
C PRO A 17 1.38 -15.76 -12.93
N PRO A 18 0.84 -14.87 -12.08
CA PRO A 18 -0.35 -14.05 -12.38
C PRO A 18 -0.22 -13.11 -13.60
N SER A 19 0.96 -13.04 -14.22
CA SER A 19 1.26 -12.37 -15.49
C SER A 19 0.89 -13.18 -16.74
N ARG A 20 0.70 -14.50 -16.64
CA ARG A 20 0.26 -15.33 -17.77
C ARG A 20 -1.27 -15.36 -17.79
N MET A 21 -1.86 -14.69 -18.78
CA MET A 21 -3.22 -15.03 -19.21
C MET A 21 -3.20 -16.47 -19.72
N HIS A 22 -4.21 -17.28 -19.38
CA HIS A 22 -4.33 -18.62 -19.96
C HIS A 22 -4.35 -18.50 -21.48
N GLU A 23 -3.41 -19.15 -22.15
CA GLU A 23 -3.40 -19.22 -23.60
C GLU A 23 -4.73 -19.86 -24.05
N ALA A 24 -5.39 -19.25 -25.03
CA ALA A 24 -6.61 -19.80 -25.58
C ALA A 24 -6.36 -21.23 -26.07
N PRO A 25 -7.22 -22.21 -25.72
CA PRO A 25 -7.00 -23.60 -26.11
C PRO A 25 -6.97 -23.69 -27.63
N LYS A 26 -5.88 -24.27 -28.16
CA LYS A 26 -5.65 -24.45 -29.61
C LYS A 26 -6.53 -25.56 -30.21
N GLU A 27 -7.10 -26.40 -29.38
CA GLU A 27 -7.93 -27.55 -29.75
C GLU A 27 -9.31 -27.47 -29.04
N LEU A 28 -10.32 -28.17 -29.60
CA LEU A 28 -11.63 -28.24 -28.97
C LEU A 28 -11.54 -28.99 -27.64
N LEU A 29 -11.76 -28.28 -26.53
CA LEU A 29 -11.89 -28.87 -25.20
C LEU A 29 -13.08 -29.84 -25.13
N THR A 30 -12.87 -30.98 -24.48
CA THR A 30 -13.97 -31.87 -24.11
C THR A 30 -14.87 -31.21 -23.06
N PRO A 31 -16.13 -31.65 -22.90
CA PRO A 31 -17.02 -31.12 -21.88
C PRO A 31 -16.50 -31.25 -20.44
N ALA A 32 -15.70 -32.28 -20.16
CA ALA A 32 -15.09 -32.49 -18.84
C ALA A 32 -14.00 -31.45 -18.55
N GLU A 33 -13.05 -31.29 -19.48
CA GLU A 33 -11.96 -30.31 -19.36
C GLU A 33 -12.49 -28.87 -19.29
N ARG A 34 -13.56 -28.57 -20.03
CA ARG A 34 -14.23 -27.26 -19.94
C ARG A 34 -14.77 -26.98 -18.53
N ARG A 35 -15.35 -27.98 -17.86
CA ARG A 35 -15.85 -27.82 -16.48
C ARG A 35 -14.71 -27.56 -15.51
N GLU A 36 -13.59 -28.27 -15.66
CA GLU A 36 -12.40 -28.08 -14.83
C GLU A 36 -11.81 -26.67 -15.00
N ALA A 37 -11.69 -26.20 -16.24
CA ALA A 37 -11.24 -24.84 -16.54
C ALA A 37 -12.15 -23.77 -15.89
N LEU A 38 -13.47 -23.93 -16.00
CA LEU A 38 -14.43 -23.00 -15.37
C LEU A 38 -14.35 -23.01 -13.84
N VAL A 39 -14.13 -24.19 -13.23
CA VAL A 39 -13.96 -24.30 -11.78
C VAL A 39 -12.66 -23.60 -11.35
N PHE A 40 -11.58 -23.78 -12.10
CA PHE A 40 -10.32 -23.12 -11.85
C PHE A 40 -10.47 -21.59 -11.93
N ASP A 41 -11.03 -21.06 -13.01
CA ASP A 41 -11.23 -19.62 -13.21
C ASP A 41 -12.05 -19.02 -12.07
N LYS A 42 -13.14 -19.69 -11.67
CA LYS A 42 -13.98 -19.27 -10.56
C LYS A 42 -13.22 -19.23 -9.23
N CYS A 43 -12.39 -20.24 -8.95
CA CYS A 43 -11.57 -20.27 -7.75
C CYS A 43 -10.50 -19.16 -7.77
N HIS A 44 -9.89 -18.92 -8.92
CA HIS A 44 -8.86 -17.89 -9.10
C HIS A 44 -9.43 -16.48 -8.95
N GLU A 45 -10.59 -16.20 -9.54
CA GLU A 45 -11.30 -14.93 -9.37
C GLU A 45 -11.68 -14.68 -7.90
N ARG A 46 -12.16 -15.73 -7.21
CA ARG A 46 -12.44 -15.65 -5.77
C ARG A 46 -11.19 -15.32 -4.98
N ALA A 47 -10.08 -16.02 -5.22
CA ALA A 47 -8.81 -15.76 -4.55
C ALA A 47 -8.32 -14.32 -4.77
N ARG A 48 -8.36 -13.84 -6.04
CA ARG A 48 -8.01 -12.46 -6.39
C ARG A 48 -8.90 -11.44 -5.68
N ARG A 49 -10.21 -11.69 -5.59
CA ARG A 49 -11.15 -10.82 -4.88
C ARG A 49 -10.85 -10.75 -3.39
N THR A 50 -10.55 -11.89 -2.77
CA THR A 50 -10.19 -11.96 -1.35
C THR A 50 -8.89 -11.20 -1.06
N LEU A 51 -7.87 -11.37 -1.90
CA LEU A 51 -6.62 -10.62 -1.77
C LEU A 51 -6.85 -9.11 -1.93
N ARG A 52 -7.60 -8.68 -2.95
CA ARG A 52 -7.94 -7.26 -3.13
C ARG A 52 -8.67 -6.70 -1.90
N LYS A 53 -9.67 -7.41 -1.40
CA LYS A 53 -10.41 -7.02 -0.19
C LYS A 53 -9.47 -6.85 1.01
N ALA A 54 -8.60 -7.83 1.28
CA ALA A 54 -7.65 -7.76 2.38
C ALA A 54 -6.67 -6.57 2.25
N THR A 55 -6.17 -6.30 1.04
CA THR A 55 -5.30 -5.13 0.81
C THR A 55 -6.05 -3.82 1.06
N THR A 56 -7.30 -3.70 0.59
CA THR A 56 -8.12 -2.51 0.84
C THR A 56 -8.40 -2.33 2.33
N GLU A 57 -8.76 -3.39 3.05
CA GLU A 57 -8.99 -3.34 4.50
C GLU A 57 -7.74 -2.92 5.26
N ALA A 58 -6.56 -3.44 4.90
CA ALA A 58 -5.29 -3.03 5.48
C ALA A 58 -4.97 -1.55 5.23
N CYS A 59 -5.19 -1.05 4.01
CA CYS A 59 -5.02 0.36 3.67
C CYS A 59 -6.01 1.27 4.42
N GLN A 60 -7.28 0.83 4.56
CA GLN A 60 -8.29 1.58 5.28
C GLN A 60 -7.99 1.62 6.78
N LEU A 61 -7.57 0.50 7.37
CA LEU A 61 -7.17 0.40 8.77
C LEU A 61 -5.99 1.33 9.05
N THR A 62 -4.93 1.26 8.24
CA THR A 62 -3.75 2.14 8.41
C THR A 62 -4.12 3.61 8.27
N THR A 63 -4.98 3.96 7.31
CA THR A 63 -5.50 5.33 7.16
C THR A 63 -6.31 5.77 8.38
N ALA A 64 -7.18 4.90 8.91
CA ALA A 64 -7.97 5.19 10.10
C ALA A 64 -7.10 5.37 11.35
N MET A 65 -6.08 4.52 11.53
CA MET A 65 -5.09 4.63 12.60
C MET A 65 -4.33 5.95 12.50
N GLN A 66 -3.84 6.31 11.32
CA GLN A 66 -3.13 7.58 11.10
C GLN A 66 -3.99 8.81 11.35
N ARG A 67 -5.29 8.75 10.99
CA ARG A 67 -6.24 9.85 11.23
C ARG A 67 -6.58 10.03 12.71
N ARG A 68 -6.85 8.94 13.43
CA ARG A 68 -7.20 8.98 14.86
C ARG A 68 -6.00 9.22 15.75
N PHE A 69 -4.83 8.71 15.36
CA PHE A 69 -3.60 8.76 16.15
C PHE A 69 -2.46 9.35 15.30
N PRO A 70 -2.44 10.70 15.10
CA PRO A 70 -1.50 11.37 14.19
C PRO A 70 -0.03 11.27 14.63
N HIS A 71 0.22 10.92 15.89
CA HIS A 71 1.54 10.70 16.48
C HIS A 71 1.98 9.23 16.48
N GLY A 72 1.13 8.31 15.98
CA GLY A 72 1.33 6.87 16.07
C GLY A 72 0.42 6.25 17.13
N VAL A 73 0.18 4.95 17.00
CA VAL A 73 -0.50 4.15 18.02
C VAL A 73 0.56 3.67 19.00
N MET A 74 0.27 3.73 20.30
CA MET A 74 1.21 3.27 21.33
C MET A 74 1.62 1.82 21.05
N GLY A 75 2.92 1.56 20.94
CA GLY A 75 3.49 0.24 20.60
C GLY A 75 3.64 -0.06 19.10
N VAL A 76 3.31 0.89 18.22
CA VAL A 76 3.52 0.80 16.76
C VAL A 76 4.32 2.00 16.29
N GLU A 77 5.22 1.81 15.31
CA GLU A 77 5.97 2.93 14.73
C GLU A 77 5.02 4.02 14.20
N GLY A 78 5.35 5.28 14.49
CA GLY A 78 4.59 6.45 14.07
C GLY A 78 5.43 7.42 13.25
N PRO A 79 4.80 8.38 12.56
CA PRO A 79 5.52 9.38 11.77
C PRO A 79 6.45 10.28 12.60
N GLY A 80 6.23 10.37 13.92
CA GLY A 80 7.10 11.07 14.85
C GLY A 80 8.38 10.32 15.25
N CYS A 81 8.48 9.02 14.95
CA CYS A 81 9.69 8.24 15.26
C CYS A 81 10.79 8.57 14.24
N PRO A 82 11.93 9.14 14.63
CA PRO A 82 12.97 9.59 13.70
C PRO A 82 13.56 8.43 12.87
N ASP A 83 13.64 7.23 13.46
CA ASP A 83 14.29 6.05 12.88
C ASP A 83 13.36 5.19 12.01
N SER A 84 12.07 5.49 11.99
CA SER A 84 11.11 4.73 11.19
C SER A 84 11.40 4.92 9.69
N ILE A 85 11.84 3.86 9.02
CA ILE A 85 12.06 3.83 7.57
C ILE A 85 10.72 4.00 6.81
N ILE A 86 9.65 3.39 7.32
CA ILE A 86 8.33 3.34 6.66
C ILE A 86 7.70 4.74 6.54
N TYR A 87 7.87 5.59 7.56
CA TYR A 87 7.30 6.94 7.60
C TYR A 87 8.29 8.07 7.26
N ALA A 88 9.48 7.76 6.74
CA ALA A 88 10.51 8.77 6.43
C ALA A 88 9.97 9.89 5.51
N ASP A 89 9.31 9.52 4.40
CA ASP A 89 8.76 10.48 3.43
C ASP A 89 7.69 11.38 4.05
N ASN A 90 6.78 10.80 4.84
CA ASN A 90 5.72 11.57 5.51
C ASN A 90 6.28 12.53 6.56
N ARG A 91 7.33 12.12 7.28
CA ARG A 91 8.03 12.98 8.22
C ARG A 91 8.72 14.14 7.50
N GLN A 92 9.44 13.88 6.42
CA GLN A 92 10.08 14.93 5.62
C GLN A 92 9.06 15.96 5.11
N LYS A 93 7.90 15.50 4.60
CA LYS A 93 6.81 16.40 4.18
C LYS A 93 6.30 17.27 5.32
N ARG A 94 6.06 16.70 6.51
CA ARG A 94 5.61 17.45 7.69
C ARG A 94 6.63 18.51 8.14
N VAL A 95 7.91 18.16 8.14
CA VAL A 95 9.00 19.09 8.47
C VAL A 95 9.06 20.22 7.44
N GLY A 96 8.97 19.90 6.15
CA GLY A 96 8.94 20.90 5.08
C GLY A 96 7.75 21.87 5.19
N ASP A 97 6.56 21.35 5.48
CA ASP A 97 5.37 22.18 5.69
C ASP A 97 5.48 23.07 6.94
N ALA A 98 6.06 22.56 8.02
CA ALA A 98 6.31 23.34 9.23
C ALA A 98 7.29 24.48 8.98
N ASN A 99 8.40 24.21 8.29
CA ASN A 99 9.41 25.21 7.92
C ASN A 99 8.82 26.30 7.01
N ARG A 100 8.03 25.90 6.01
CA ARG A 100 7.35 26.85 5.11
C ARG A 100 6.39 27.76 5.88
N LYS A 101 5.61 27.21 6.83
CA LYS A 101 4.71 28.00 7.68
C LYS A 101 5.48 28.97 8.58
N ALA A 102 6.59 28.53 9.17
CA ALA A 102 7.44 29.37 10.00
C ALA A 102 8.02 30.55 9.21
N HIS A 103 8.55 30.28 8.02
CA HIS A 103 9.09 31.32 7.14
C HIS A 103 8.04 32.35 6.73
N PHE A 104 6.81 31.92 6.37
CA PHE A 104 5.74 32.88 6.08
C PHE A 104 5.28 33.68 7.30
N ALA A 105 5.33 33.10 8.51
CA ALA A 105 5.02 33.82 9.73
C ALA A 105 6.06 34.91 10.02
N GLU A 106 7.35 34.61 9.81
CA GLU A 106 8.46 35.56 9.94
C GLU A 106 8.35 36.70 8.92
N GLN A 107 8.17 36.39 7.64
CA GLN A 107 7.94 37.41 6.61
C GLN A 107 6.73 38.30 6.92
N ARG A 108 5.65 37.71 7.45
CA ARG A 108 4.48 38.50 7.85
C ARG A 108 4.80 39.43 9.00
N HIS A 109 5.53 38.94 10.00
CA HIS A 109 5.97 39.74 11.13
C HIS A 109 6.80 40.94 10.66
N ASP A 110 7.77 40.74 9.77
CA ASP A 110 8.64 41.80 9.27
C ASP A 110 7.90 42.82 8.40
N ASN A 111 6.95 42.34 7.58
CA ASN A 111 6.08 43.22 6.79
C ASN A 111 5.16 44.07 7.68
N ILE A 112 4.73 43.56 8.83
CA ILE A 112 3.93 44.33 9.80
C ILE A 112 4.82 45.35 10.52
N ALA A 113 6.02 44.94 10.95
CA ALA A 113 6.98 45.82 11.63
C ALA A 113 7.39 47.01 10.75
N SER A 114 7.83 46.74 9.52
CA SER A 114 8.19 47.78 8.54
C SER A 114 7.05 48.77 8.25
N ARG A 115 5.80 48.29 8.15
CA ARG A 115 4.64 49.18 7.97
C ARG A 115 4.41 50.07 9.18
N ARG A 116 4.55 49.53 10.39
CA ARG A 116 4.39 50.29 11.63
C ARG A 116 5.41 51.42 11.74
N ASP A 117 6.67 51.14 11.39
CA ASP A 117 7.75 52.11 11.47
C ASP A 117 7.63 53.21 10.40
N SER A 118 7.05 52.89 9.23
CA SER A 118 6.82 53.87 8.15
C SER A 118 5.70 54.88 8.39
N GLN A 119 4.89 54.68 9.45
CA GLN A 119 3.73 55.52 9.78
C GLN A 119 3.99 56.53 10.93
N LEU A 120 5.21 56.54 11.48
CA LEU A 120 5.69 57.50 12.47
C LEU A 120 6.62 58.53 11.81
#